data_AF-A0AAE3PK68-F1
#
_entry.id   AF-A0AAE3PK68-F1
#
_cell.length_a   1.000
_cell.length_b   1.000
_cell.length_c   1.000
_cell.angle_alpha   90.00
_cell.angle_beta   90.00
_cell.angle_gamma   90.00
#
_symmetry.space_group_name_H-M   'P 1'
#
loop_
_entity.id
_entity.type
_entity.pdbx_description
1 polymer ?
#
loop_
_entity_poly.entity_id
_entity_poly.type
_entity_poly.pdbx_seq_one_letter_code
_entity_poly.pdbx_strand_id
1 'polypeptide(L)'
;MRRETLVIATVVALVLLPMWFVAIQGEPPSEEIEIDQSVTEMRPLQSIVDTPNKLSPSQVGVVVWVALFALLGALTAVHRFMNRAVRPDEPADANVGDDPGGASWFTTDFRWLAEYHDSTDAIEGIVVMGALTVLAIVFAALFTGEYLTLARTQYFGTYAAGMFLSLAGSTVAYYAWFLPHVEVVEERGH
;
A
#
# COMPACT_ATOMS: atom_id res chain seq x y z
N MET A 1 23.76 -14.61 -2.38
CA MET A 1 23.53 -13.16 -2.20
C MET A 1 24.64 -12.40 -2.90
N ARG A 2 24.29 -11.40 -3.71
CA ARG A 2 25.25 -10.54 -4.42
C ARG A 2 25.96 -9.62 -3.40
N ARG A 3 27.23 -9.28 -3.65
CA ARG A 3 28.08 -8.51 -2.71
C ARG A 3 27.47 -7.14 -2.41
N GLU A 4 26.80 -6.56 -3.40
CA GLU A 4 26.06 -5.31 -3.33
C GLU A 4 24.90 -5.39 -2.32
N THR A 5 24.13 -6.49 -2.32
CA THR A 5 23.04 -6.70 -1.36
C THR A 5 23.57 -6.73 0.07
N LEU A 6 24.73 -7.36 0.28
CA LEU A 6 25.35 -7.46 1.60
C LEU A 6 25.83 -6.09 2.08
N VAL A 7 26.41 -5.28 1.19
CA VAL A 7 26.80 -3.89 1.51
C VAL A 7 25.59 -3.05 1.88
N ILE A 8 24.51 -3.11 1.10
CA ILE A 8 23.27 -2.37 1.40
C ILE A 8 22.70 -2.79 2.75
N ALA A 9 22.55 -4.10 2.99
CA ALA A 9 22.04 -4.61 4.26
C ALA A 9 22.91 -4.16 5.45
N THR A 10 24.23 -4.15 5.27
CA THR A 10 25.19 -3.69 6.30
C THR A 10 25.01 -2.21 6.61
N VAL A 11 24.90 -1.35 5.58
CA VAL A 11 24.70 0.09 5.75
C VAL A 11 23.35 0.36 6.45
N VAL A 12 22.28 -0.31 6.01
CA VAL A 12 20.96 -0.20 6.63
C VAL A 12 21.02 -0.61 8.11
N ALA A 13 21.65 -1.74 8.43
CA ALA A 13 21.81 -2.18 9.81
C ALA A 13 22.61 -1.17 10.66
N LEU A 14 23.70 -0.63 10.13
CA LEU A 14 24.52 0.38 10.81
C LEU A 14 23.74 1.65 11.17
N VAL A 15 22.82 2.07 10.29
CA VAL A 15 22.00 3.27 10.51
C VAL A 15 20.85 2.98 11.48
N LEU A 16 20.22 1.82 11.39
CA LEU A 16 19.02 1.51 12.16
C LEU A 16 19.31 0.97 13.56
N LEU A 17 20.30 0.10 13.72
CA LEU A 17 20.56 -0.59 15.00
C LEU A 17 20.76 0.36 16.19
N PRO A 18 21.50 1.49 16.08
CA PRO A 18 21.65 2.41 17.20
C PRO A 18 20.31 3.00 17.67
N MET A 19 19.42 3.34 16.73
CA MET A 19 18.09 3.88 17.05
C MET A 19 17.22 2.83 17.75
N TRP A 20 17.23 1.60 17.26
CA TRP A 20 16.48 0.49 17.86
C TRP A 20 16.99 0.15 19.26
N PHE A 21 18.31 0.20 19.46
CA PHE A 21 18.93 -0.04 20.77
C PHE A 21 18.46 0.99 21.81
N VAL A 22 18.43 2.28 21.45
CA VAL A 22 17.93 3.34 22.35
C VAL A 22 16.43 3.19 22.58
N ALA A 23 15.66 2.86 21.54
CA ALA A 23 14.21 2.72 21.65
C ALA A 23 13.77 1.63 22.65
N ILE A 24 14.53 0.53 22.75
CA ILE A 24 14.24 -0.58 23.67
C ILE A 24 14.45 -0.17 25.14
N GLN A 25 15.31 0.81 25.43
CA GLN A 25 15.56 1.27 26.80
C GLN A 25 14.37 2.07 27.37
N GLY A 26 13.52 2.62 26.49
CA GLY A 26 12.29 3.30 26.86
C GLY A 26 12.48 4.66 27.53
N GLU A 27 11.35 5.32 27.81
CA GLU A 27 11.28 6.57 28.56
C GLU A 27 10.79 6.23 29.98
N PRO A 28 11.34 6.84 31.06
CA PRO A 28 10.82 6.64 32.40
C PRO A 28 9.34 7.07 32.50
N PRO A 29 8.54 6.38 33.34
CA PRO A 29 7.12 6.66 33.47
C PRO A 29 6.90 8.12 33.90
N SER A 30 6.10 8.85 33.14
CA SER A 30 5.65 10.20 33.49
C SER A 30 4.28 10.14 34.14
N GLU A 31 3.96 11.18 34.92
CA GLU A 31 2.67 11.33 35.58
C GLU A 31 1.52 11.21 34.56
N GLU A 32 0.58 10.31 34.86
CA GLU A 32 -0.52 9.97 33.97
C GLU A 32 -1.67 10.94 34.25
N ILE A 33 -1.99 11.80 33.27
CA ILE A 33 -3.12 12.72 33.38
C ILE A 33 -4.36 11.96 32.91
N GLU A 34 -5.04 11.30 33.85
CA GLU A 34 -6.31 10.63 33.56
C GLU A 34 -7.48 11.61 33.68
N ILE A 35 -8.48 11.45 32.82
CA ILE A 35 -9.74 12.18 32.94
C ILE A 35 -10.52 11.55 34.09
N ASP A 36 -11.06 12.38 34.99
CA ASP A 36 -11.90 11.92 36.09
C ASP A 36 -13.17 11.23 35.56
N GLN A 37 -13.17 9.90 35.62
CA GLN A 37 -14.26 9.05 35.14
C GLN A 37 -15.50 9.09 36.06
N SER A 38 -15.46 9.82 37.20
CA SER A 38 -16.64 10.03 38.03
C SER A 38 -17.64 11.02 37.42
N VAL A 39 -17.19 11.85 36.48
CA VAL A 39 -18.01 12.89 35.83
C VAL A 39 -18.45 12.48 34.43
N THR A 40 -17.75 11.55 33.78
CA THR A 40 -18.06 11.09 32.43
C THR A 40 -17.64 9.64 32.20
N GLU A 41 -18.47 8.89 31.48
CA GLU A 41 -18.12 7.54 30.99
C GLU A 41 -17.23 7.59 29.73
N MET A 42 -16.89 8.79 29.22
CA MET A 42 -16.04 8.94 28.04
C MET A 42 -14.61 8.46 28.31
N ARG A 43 -14.09 7.62 27.42
CA ARG A 43 -12.72 7.12 27.46
C ARG A 43 -11.92 7.50 26.21
N PRO A 44 -11.64 8.80 26.00
CA PRO A 44 -10.98 9.28 24.79
C PRO A 44 -9.53 8.80 24.64
N LEU A 45 -8.90 8.37 25.74
CA LEU A 45 -7.53 7.83 25.77
C LEU A 45 -7.48 6.29 25.69
N GLN A 46 -8.62 5.61 25.72
CA GLN A 46 -8.63 4.18 25.51
C GLN A 46 -8.16 3.91 24.07
N SER A 47 -7.32 2.89 23.89
CA SER A 47 -6.84 2.44 22.58
C SER A 47 -7.22 0.96 22.40
N ILE A 48 -7.22 0.46 21.17
CA ILE A 48 -7.46 -0.97 20.88
C ILE A 48 -6.39 -1.83 21.56
N VAL A 49 -5.18 -1.28 21.62
CA VAL A 49 -4.00 -1.87 22.23
C VAL A 49 -3.46 -0.84 23.19
N ASP A 50 -3.00 -1.28 24.36
CA ASP A 50 -2.30 -0.41 25.30
C ASP A 50 -1.12 0.26 24.60
N THR A 51 -1.25 1.55 24.35
CA THR A 51 -0.23 2.37 23.70
C THR A 51 0.43 3.27 24.74
N PRO A 52 1.76 3.46 24.68
CA PRO A 52 2.43 4.35 25.60
C PRO A 52 1.90 5.78 25.47
N ASN A 53 1.66 6.46 26.60
CA ASN A 53 1.27 7.87 26.62
C ASN A 53 2.39 8.80 26.09
N LYS A 54 3.63 8.34 26.10
CA LYS A 54 4.80 9.07 25.60
C LYS A 54 5.69 8.13 24.80
N LEU A 55 6.15 8.62 23.64
CA LEU A 55 7.17 7.97 22.83
C LEU A 55 8.43 8.83 22.82
N SER A 56 9.58 8.21 23.07
CA SER A 56 10.86 8.88 22.86
C SER A 56 11.09 9.13 21.36
N PRO A 57 11.89 10.13 20.97
CA PRO A 57 12.22 10.37 19.56
C PRO A 57 12.77 9.12 18.84
N SER A 58 13.52 8.29 19.56
CA SER A 58 14.05 7.02 19.03
C SER A 58 12.95 5.99 18.76
N GLN A 59 11.95 5.88 19.64
CA GLN A 59 10.79 4.99 19.46
C GLN A 59 9.93 5.44 18.28
N VAL A 60 9.69 6.74 18.14
CA VAL A 60 8.99 7.29 16.97
C VAL A 60 9.74 6.94 15.68
N GLY A 61 11.07 7.09 15.67
CA GLY A 61 11.90 6.70 14.53
C GLY A 61 11.76 5.21 14.17
N VAL A 62 11.78 4.32 15.15
CA VAL A 62 11.57 2.88 14.95
C VAL A 62 10.20 2.59 14.33
N VAL A 63 9.13 3.17 14.89
CA VAL A 63 7.76 2.99 14.37
C VAL A 63 7.64 3.45 12.92
N VAL A 64 8.23 4.60 12.59
CA VAL A 64 8.25 5.13 11.22
C VAL A 64 8.98 4.18 10.28
N TRP A 65 10.15 3.65 10.67
CA TRP A 65 10.88 2.68 9.85
C TRP A 65 10.10 1.40 9.61
N VAL A 66 9.46 0.86 10.65
CA VAL A 66 8.59 -0.32 10.51
C VAL A 66 7.45 -0.03 9.52
N ALA A 67 6.79 1.12 9.62
CA ALA A 67 5.73 1.52 8.71
C ALA A 67 6.24 1.67 7.25
N LEU A 68 7.41 2.28 7.05
CA LEU A 68 8.01 2.44 5.72
C LEU A 68 8.41 1.11 5.09
N PHE A 69 9.00 0.19 5.87
CA PHE A 69 9.32 -1.15 5.36
C PHE A 69 8.07 -1.97 5.06
N ALA A 70 7.03 -1.86 5.89
CA ALA A 70 5.74 -2.48 5.62
C ALA A 70 5.13 -1.93 4.32
N LEU A 71 5.17 -0.61 4.11
CA LEU A 71 4.73 0.03 2.87
C LEU A 71 5.52 -0.46 1.66
N LEU A 72 6.85 -0.51 1.74
CA LEU A 72 7.70 -1.03 0.68
C LEU A 72 7.35 -2.49 0.34
N GLY A 73 7.13 -3.32 1.37
CA GLY A 73 6.70 -4.71 1.22
C GLY A 73 5.35 -4.81 0.52
N ALA A 74 4.37 -4.01 0.93
CA ALA A 74 3.04 -3.95 0.32
C ALA A 74 3.13 -3.53 -1.16
N LEU A 75 3.88 -2.47 -1.49
CA LEU A 75 4.09 -2.03 -2.86
C LEU A 75 4.77 -3.10 -3.72
N THR A 76 5.76 -3.80 -3.16
CA THR A 76 6.42 -4.91 -3.85
C THR A 76 5.46 -6.07 -4.11
N ALA A 77 4.60 -6.39 -3.14
CA ALA A 77 3.59 -7.44 -3.29
C ALA A 77 2.55 -7.06 -4.36
N VAL A 78 2.06 -5.82 -4.34
CA VAL A 78 1.14 -5.28 -5.34
C VAL A 78 1.76 -5.33 -6.74
N HIS A 79 2.99 -4.86 -6.89
CA HIS A 79 3.69 -4.88 -8.18
C HIS A 79 3.86 -6.30 -8.73
N ARG A 80 4.25 -7.25 -7.87
CA ARG A 80 4.35 -8.67 -8.26
C ARG A 80 3.00 -9.28 -8.60
N PHE A 81 1.96 -8.93 -7.85
CA PHE A 81 0.60 -9.38 -8.11
C PHE A 81 0.14 -8.90 -9.49
N MET A 82 0.29 -7.61 -9.79
CA MET A 82 -0.06 -7.04 -11.10
C MET A 82 0.71 -7.71 -12.24
N ASN A 83 2.04 -7.86 -12.12
CA ASN A 83 2.83 -8.50 -13.17
C ASN A 83 2.41 -9.95 -13.44
N ARG A 84 2.05 -10.72 -12.39
CA ARG A 84 1.56 -12.10 -12.56
C ARG A 84 0.16 -12.18 -13.15
N ALA A 85 -0.73 -11.26 -12.75
CA ALA A 85 -2.07 -11.21 -13.30
C ALA A 85 -2.04 -10.85 -14.79
N VAL A 86 -1.11 -9.99 -15.18
CA VAL A 86 -0.97 -9.44 -16.53
C VAL A 86 -0.15 -10.35 -17.48
N ARG A 87 0.81 -11.12 -16.98
CA ARG A 87 1.66 -12.01 -17.78
C ARG A 87 1.50 -13.46 -17.32
N PRO A 88 0.49 -14.21 -17.80
CA PRO A 88 0.40 -15.65 -17.55
C PRO A 88 1.68 -16.32 -18.07
N ASP A 89 2.18 -17.34 -17.37
CA ASP A 89 3.46 -18.03 -17.64
C ASP A 89 3.52 -18.81 -18.98
N GLU A 90 2.70 -18.47 -19.98
CA GLU A 90 2.82 -19.08 -21.30
C GLU A 90 4.09 -18.57 -21.98
N PRO A 91 5.01 -19.47 -22.36
CA PRO A 91 6.17 -19.08 -23.16
C PRO A 91 5.62 -18.60 -24.50
N ALA A 92 5.75 -17.30 -24.75
CA ALA A 92 5.31 -16.70 -25.98
C ALA A 92 6.10 -17.30 -27.15
N ASP A 93 5.48 -18.22 -27.89
CA ASP A 93 5.67 -18.36 -29.34
C ASP A 93 5.06 -17.12 -30.05
N ALA A 94 5.32 -15.92 -29.52
CA ALA A 94 5.01 -14.67 -30.19
C ALA A 94 6.09 -14.47 -31.25
N ASN A 95 5.82 -14.98 -32.45
CA ASN A 95 6.58 -14.64 -33.64
C ASN A 95 6.64 -13.12 -33.74
N VAL A 96 7.85 -12.56 -33.60
CA VAL A 96 8.15 -11.16 -33.90
C VAL A 96 7.81 -10.93 -35.38
N GLY A 97 6.56 -10.52 -35.66
CA GLY A 97 6.06 -10.39 -37.03
C GLY A 97 4.53 -10.43 -37.18
N ASP A 98 3.77 -10.99 -36.24
CA ASP A 98 2.31 -10.85 -36.25
C ASP A 98 1.90 -9.51 -35.66
N ASP A 99 0.92 -8.85 -36.28
CA ASP A 99 0.34 -7.59 -35.82
C ASP A 99 -0.09 -7.75 -34.36
N PRO A 100 0.51 -7.03 -33.40
CA PRO A 100 0.36 -7.32 -31.97
C PRO A 100 -1.03 -6.96 -31.41
N GLY A 101 -2.09 -6.93 -32.22
CA GLY A 101 -3.47 -6.77 -31.75
C GLY A 101 -3.77 -5.39 -31.16
N GLY A 102 -2.98 -4.38 -31.49
CA GLY A 102 -3.14 -3.01 -31.01
C GLY A 102 -3.85 -2.12 -32.03
N ALA A 103 -4.63 -1.15 -31.55
CA ALA A 103 -5.25 -0.16 -32.43
C ALA A 103 -4.20 0.65 -33.21
N SER A 104 -4.45 0.92 -34.49
CA SER A 104 -3.48 1.51 -35.43
C SER A 104 -2.92 2.88 -35.02
N TRP A 105 -3.54 3.56 -34.06
CA TRP A 105 -3.05 4.83 -33.51
C TRP A 105 -1.89 4.67 -32.51
N PHE A 106 -1.56 3.44 -32.08
CA PHE A 106 -0.37 3.17 -31.26
C PHE A 106 0.94 3.19 -32.05
N THR A 107 0.85 3.13 -33.38
CA THR A 107 2.00 3.03 -34.28
C THR A 107 2.18 4.33 -35.07
N THR A 108 3.39 4.88 -35.04
CA THR A 108 3.86 6.00 -35.85
C THR A 108 5.26 5.69 -36.38
N ASP A 109 5.83 6.55 -37.23
CA ASP A 109 7.18 6.34 -37.78
C ASP A 109 8.27 6.20 -36.70
N PHE A 110 8.03 6.73 -35.49
CA PHE A 110 8.98 6.74 -34.38
C PHE A 110 8.47 6.00 -33.15
N ARG A 111 7.30 5.35 -33.22
CA ARG A 111 6.67 4.67 -32.08
C ARG A 111 5.99 3.42 -32.56
N TRP A 112 6.27 2.27 -31.95
CA TRP A 112 5.58 1.04 -32.29
C TRP A 112 5.32 0.18 -31.06
N LEU A 113 4.37 -0.73 -31.19
CA LEU A 113 4.01 -1.67 -30.14
C LEU A 113 5.05 -2.79 -30.08
N ALA A 114 5.70 -2.96 -28.93
CA ALA A 114 6.66 -4.02 -28.66
C ALA A 114 5.95 -5.30 -28.22
N GLU A 115 4.98 -5.14 -27.31
CA GLU A 115 4.24 -6.24 -26.70
C GLU A 115 2.83 -5.74 -26.34
N TYR A 116 1.84 -6.59 -26.55
CA TYR A 116 0.46 -6.33 -26.16
C TYR A 116 -0.11 -7.58 -25.51
N HIS A 117 -0.68 -7.42 -24.32
CA HIS A 117 -1.47 -8.46 -23.67
C HIS A 117 -2.87 -7.91 -23.44
N ASP A 118 -3.86 -8.63 -23.93
CA ASP A 118 -5.26 -8.27 -23.72
C ASP A 118 -5.62 -8.34 -22.23
N SER A 119 -6.67 -7.63 -21.83
CA SER A 119 -7.16 -7.71 -20.45
C SER A 119 -7.75 -9.11 -20.19
N THR A 120 -7.54 -9.63 -18.98
CA THR A 120 -8.06 -10.96 -18.64
C THR A 120 -9.58 -10.95 -18.50
N ASP A 121 -10.17 -9.80 -18.16
CA ASP A 121 -11.62 -9.60 -17.93
C ASP A 121 -12.23 -10.65 -16.99
N ALA A 122 -11.42 -11.12 -16.06
CA ALA A 122 -11.74 -12.25 -15.20
C ALA A 122 -12.83 -11.88 -14.18
N ILE A 123 -13.73 -12.82 -13.89
CA ILE A 123 -14.82 -12.63 -12.93
C ILE A 123 -14.29 -12.36 -11.51
N GLU A 124 -13.12 -12.91 -11.17
CA GLU A 124 -12.40 -12.66 -9.93
C GLU A 124 -12.15 -11.16 -9.74
N GLY A 125 -11.76 -10.45 -10.81
CA GLY A 125 -11.56 -9.01 -10.79
C GLY A 125 -12.84 -8.26 -10.42
N ILE A 126 -13.99 -8.67 -10.97
CA ILE A 126 -15.30 -8.07 -10.65
C ILE A 126 -15.64 -8.29 -9.18
N VAL A 127 -15.47 -9.52 -8.68
CA VAL A 127 -15.77 -9.88 -7.29
C VAL A 127 -14.88 -9.09 -6.32
N VAL A 128 -13.59 -9.01 -6.58
CA VAL A 128 -12.62 -8.26 -5.75
C VAL A 128 -12.96 -6.78 -5.74
N MET A 129 -13.20 -6.18 -6.92
CA MET A 129 -13.60 -4.78 -7.05
C MET A 129 -14.89 -4.47 -6.30
N GLY A 130 -15.91 -5.32 -6.45
CA GLY A 130 -17.19 -5.19 -5.77
C GLY A 130 -17.03 -5.25 -4.26
N ALA A 131 -16.28 -6.23 -3.75
CA ALA A 131 -16.01 -6.38 -2.33
C ALA A 131 -15.24 -5.17 -1.75
N LEU A 132 -14.22 -4.69 -2.45
CA LEU A 132 -13.45 -3.50 -2.03
C LEU A 132 -14.28 -2.23 -2.07
N THR A 133 -15.21 -2.11 -3.01
CA THR A 133 -16.14 -0.98 -3.07
C THR A 133 -17.10 -1.00 -1.88
N VAL A 134 -17.69 -2.16 -1.56
CA VAL A 134 -18.53 -2.32 -0.36
C VAL A 134 -17.73 -1.98 0.90
N LEU A 135 -16.49 -2.47 1.00
CA LEU A 135 -15.62 -2.20 2.14
C LEU A 135 -15.32 -0.70 2.29
N ALA A 136 -15.03 -0.01 1.18
CA ALA A 136 -14.83 1.43 1.17
C ALA A 136 -16.07 2.19 1.67
N ILE A 137 -17.28 1.77 1.24
CA ILE A 137 -18.55 2.36 1.69
C ILE A 137 -18.76 2.13 3.19
N VAL A 138 -18.52 0.91 3.69
CA VAL A 138 -18.65 0.59 5.12
C VAL A 138 -17.71 1.47 5.95
N PHE A 139 -16.44 1.56 5.56
CA PHE A 139 -15.48 2.42 6.27
C PHE A 139 -15.82 3.91 6.17
N ALA A 140 -16.31 4.38 5.03
CA ALA A 140 -16.78 5.75 4.87
C ALA A 140 -17.99 6.05 5.77
N ALA A 141 -18.92 5.10 5.91
CA ALA A 141 -20.07 5.21 6.79
C ALA A 141 -19.66 5.24 8.27
N LEU A 142 -18.74 4.36 8.69
CA LEU A 142 -18.17 4.36 10.05
C LEU A 142 -17.43 5.67 10.36
N PHE A 143 -16.58 6.11 9.42
CA PHE A 143 -15.87 7.39 9.51
C PHE A 143 -16.82 8.57 9.65
N THR A 144 -17.88 8.61 8.84
CA THR A 144 -18.90 9.67 8.90
C THR A 144 -19.70 9.60 10.19
N GLY A 145 -20.10 8.39 10.61
CA GLY A 145 -20.83 8.17 11.85
C GLY A 145 -20.05 8.69 13.07
N GLU A 146 -18.75 8.39 13.13
CA GLU A 146 -17.88 8.88 14.19
C GLU A 146 -17.65 10.40 14.10
N TYR A 147 -17.44 10.93 12.88
CA TYR A 147 -17.27 12.38 12.65
C TYR A 147 -18.47 13.21 13.12
N LEU A 148 -19.69 12.68 12.99
CA LEU A 148 -20.93 13.35 13.38
C LEU A 148 -21.22 13.26 14.88
N THR A 149 -20.42 12.52 15.66
CA THR A 149 -20.57 12.42 17.10
C THR A 149 -19.73 13.47 17.84
N LEU A 150 -20.20 13.94 18.99
CA LEU A 150 -19.49 14.92 19.83
C LEU A 150 -18.26 14.31 20.54
N ALA A 151 -18.23 12.99 20.68
CA ALA A 151 -17.11 12.25 21.22
C ALA A 151 -16.09 12.03 20.08
N ARG A 152 -15.07 12.88 20.02
CA ARG A 152 -14.02 12.80 19.00
C ARG A 152 -13.11 11.61 19.34
N THR A 153 -13.46 10.42 18.87
CA THR A 153 -12.90 9.14 19.37
C THR A 153 -11.88 8.48 18.45
N GLN A 154 -10.86 7.93 19.11
CA GLN A 154 -10.14 6.66 18.92
C GLN A 154 -10.00 5.99 17.53
N TYR A 155 -11.05 5.86 16.71
CA TYR A 155 -11.03 4.97 15.52
C TYR A 155 -11.00 5.69 14.18
N PHE A 156 -11.07 7.02 14.20
CA PHE A 156 -11.15 7.84 13.00
C PHE A 156 -10.04 7.53 11.98
N GLY A 157 -8.80 7.37 12.46
CA GLY A 157 -7.66 7.01 11.63
C GLY A 157 -7.77 5.61 11.01
N THR A 158 -8.31 4.64 11.76
CA THR A 158 -8.54 3.26 11.28
C THR A 158 -9.59 3.23 10.18
N TYR A 159 -10.70 3.97 10.35
CA TYR A 159 -11.74 4.02 9.33
C TYR A 159 -11.26 4.76 8.07
N ALA A 160 -10.53 5.87 8.24
CA ALA A 160 -9.90 6.56 7.11
C ALA A 160 -8.94 5.65 6.35
N ALA A 161 -8.05 4.96 7.07
CA ALA A 161 -7.10 4.01 6.49
C ALA A 161 -7.82 2.88 5.74
N GLY A 162 -8.83 2.26 6.35
CA GLY A 162 -9.63 1.20 5.72
C GLY A 162 -10.31 1.67 4.43
N MET A 163 -10.89 2.87 4.44
CA MET A 163 -11.50 3.49 3.26
C MET A 163 -10.47 3.70 2.13
N PHE A 164 -9.34 4.38 2.42
CA PHE A 164 -8.32 4.67 1.40
C PHE A 164 -7.62 3.41 0.88
N LEU A 165 -7.35 2.44 1.74
CA LEU A 165 -6.75 1.16 1.32
C LEU A 165 -7.72 0.36 0.45
N SER A 166 -9.02 0.41 0.73
CA SER A 166 -10.03 -0.24 -0.12
C SER A 166 -10.10 0.40 -1.50
N LEU A 167 -10.06 1.74 -1.58
CA LEU A 167 -10.02 2.48 -2.85
C LEU A 167 -8.72 2.22 -3.64
N ALA A 168 -7.57 2.23 -2.96
CA ALA A 168 -6.28 1.91 -3.57
C ALA A 168 -6.26 0.47 -4.10
N GLY A 169 -6.75 -0.50 -3.31
CA GLY A 169 -6.89 -1.89 -3.73
C GLY A 169 -7.81 -2.05 -4.94
N SER A 170 -8.91 -1.28 -4.99
CA SER A 170 -9.81 -1.25 -6.14
C SER A 170 -9.08 -0.74 -7.39
N THR A 171 -8.28 0.31 -7.26
CA THR A 171 -7.45 0.80 -8.38
C THR A 171 -6.46 -0.26 -8.88
N VAL A 172 -5.82 -0.98 -7.95
CA VAL A 172 -4.89 -2.09 -8.28
C VAL A 172 -5.62 -3.22 -8.99
N ALA A 173 -6.79 -3.63 -8.49
CA ALA A 173 -7.59 -4.68 -9.11
C ALA A 173 -8.05 -4.29 -10.51
N TYR A 174 -8.47 -3.04 -10.70
CA TYR A 174 -8.82 -2.52 -12.02
C TYR A 174 -7.66 -2.65 -13.00
N TYR A 175 -6.47 -2.18 -12.60
CA TYR A 175 -5.28 -2.25 -13.45
C TYR A 175 -4.85 -3.70 -13.73
N ALA A 176 -4.98 -4.60 -12.76
CA ALA A 176 -4.52 -5.98 -12.89
C ALA A 176 -5.40 -6.84 -13.81
N TRP A 177 -6.72 -6.61 -13.83
CA TRP A 177 -7.66 -7.49 -14.54
C TRP A 177 -8.31 -6.88 -15.79
N PHE A 178 -8.46 -5.55 -15.84
CA PHE A 178 -9.28 -4.89 -16.88
C PHE A 178 -8.50 -3.89 -17.74
N LEU A 179 -7.21 -3.69 -17.46
CA LEU A 179 -6.37 -2.79 -18.25
C LEU A 179 -5.38 -3.63 -19.08
N PRO A 180 -5.39 -3.52 -20.41
CA PRO A 180 -4.48 -4.30 -21.25
C PRO A 180 -3.04 -3.85 -21.02
N HIS A 181 -2.09 -4.79 -21.09
CA HIS A 181 -0.68 -4.45 -21.06
C HIS A 181 -0.22 -3.97 -22.42
N VAL A 182 0.46 -2.84 -22.45
CA VAL A 182 0.96 -2.23 -23.68
C VAL A 182 2.41 -1.82 -23.44
N GLU A 183 3.35 -2.55 -24.04
CA GLU A 183 4.75 -2.15 -24.08
C GLU A 183 5.04 -1.45 -25.40
N VAL A 184 5.48 -0.21 -25.33
CA VAL A 184 5.69 0.65 -26.51
C VAL A 184 7.15 1.01 -26.59
N VAL A 185 7.75 0.81 -27.77
CA VAL A 185 9.05 1.41 -28.09
C VAL A 185 8.80 2.76 -28.73
N GLU A 186 9.52 3.77 -28.24
CA GLU A 186 9.51 5.12 -28.80
C GLU A 186 10.95 5.53 -29.06
N GLU A 187 11.26 5.84 -30.32
CA GLU A 187 12.51 6.45 -30.71
C GLU A 187 12.53 7.90 -30.22
N ARG A 188 13.42 8.19 -29.27
CA ARG A 188 13.64 9.54 -28.76
C ARG A 188 14.95 10.04 -29.34
N GLY A 189 14.87 11.10 -30.14
CA GLY A 189 16.03 11.67 -30.84
C GLY A 189 17.14 12.09 -29.88
N HIS A 190 18.16 11.24 -29.77
CA HIS A 190 19.48 11.51 -29.22
C HIS A 190 20.53 10.97 -30.19
#